data_AF-A0A0F8WET2-F1
#
_entry.id   AF-A0A0F8WET2-F1
#
_cell.length_a   1.000
_cell.length_b   1.000
_cell.length_c   1.000
_cell.angle_alpha   90.00
_cell.angle_beta   90.00
_cell.angle_gamma   90.00
#
_symmetry.space_group_name_H-M   'P 1'
#
loop_
_entity.id
_entity.type
_entity.pdbx_description
1 polymer ?
#
loop_
_entity_poly.entity_id
_entity_poly.type
_entity_poly.pdbx_seq_one_letter_code
_entity_poly.pdbx_strand_id
1 'polypeptide(L)' 'MPLNPRQQLFVDEYLKDANGTQAVIRAGYSTNGAKVTAHRLLTNPNVQAAVKAGQARIAKAADVS' A
#
# COMPACT_ATOMS: atom_id res chain seq x y z
N MET A 1 13.97 7.46 -1.78
CA MET A 1 13.42 8.06 -3.02
C MET A 1 11.93 8.26 -2.84
N PRO A 2 11.31 9.30 -3.43
CA PRO A 2 9.87 9.46 -3.37
C PRO A 2 9.15 8.29 -4.07
N LEU A 3 7.96 7.93 -3.58
CA LEU A 3 7.12 6.90 -4.19
C LEU A 3 6.65 7.35 -5.57
N ASN A 4 6.69 6.44 -6.54
CA ASN A 4 6.06 6.72 -7.83
C ASN A 4 4.52 6.66 -7.69
N PRO A 5 3.77 7.23 -8.66
CA PRO A 5 2.31 7.31 -8.56
C PRO A 5 1.62 5.95 -8.36
N ARG A 6 2.11 4.87 -8.99
CA ARG A 6 1.52 3.53 -8.84
C ARG A 6 1.81 2.92 -7.47
N GLN A 7 2.99 3.17 -6.91
CA GLN A 7 3.32 2.73 -5.55
C GLN A 7 2.49 3.50 -4.51
N GLN A 8 2.25 4.79 -4.74
CA GLN A 8 1.37 5.58 -3.89
C GLN A 8 -0.07 5.03 -3.91
N LEU A 9 -0.61 4.78 -5.10
CA LEU A 9 -1.93 4.14 -5.24
C LEU A 9 -1.98 2.76 -4.57
N PHE A 10 -0.92 1.97 -4.69
CA PHE A 10 -0.83 0.69 -3.99
C PHE A 10 -0.91 0.87 -2.46
N VAL A 11 -0.20 1.84 -1.90
CA VAL A 11 -0.25 2.15 -0.46
C VAL A 11 -1.67 2.56 -0.06
N ASP A 12 -2.29 3.47 -0.81
CA ASP A 12 -3.62 4.00 -0.50
C ASP A 12 -4.69 2.90 -0.57
N GLU A 13 -4.61 1.99 -1.53
CA GLU A 13 -5.51 0.83 -1.62
C GLU A 13 -5.23 -0.21 -0.53
N TYR A 14 -3.97 -0.50 -0.24
CA TYR A 14 -3.58 -1.47 0.79
C TYR A 14 -4.05 -1.04 2.18
N LEU A 15 -4.02 0.25 2.48
CA LEU A 15 -4.47 0.79 3.76
C LEU A 15 -5.99 0.65 3.99
N LYS A 16 -6.79 0.38 2.94
CA LYS A 16 -8.24 0.21 3.07
C LYS A 16 -8.63 -1.17 3.61
N ASP A 17 -7.99 -2.23 3.11
CA ASP A 17 -8.42 -3.61 3.34
C ASP A 17 -7.28 -4.59 3.68
N ALA A 18 -6.04 -4.11 3.78
CA ALA A 18 -4.82 -4.91 3.98
C ALA A 18 -4.63 -6.04 2.95
N ASN A 19 -5.27 -5.94 1.77
CA ASN A 19 -5.17 -6.95 0.71
C ASN A 19 -4.17 -6.51 -0.37
N GLY A 20 -2.92 -6.94 -0.23
CA GLY A 20 -1.85 -6.58 -1.16
C GLY A 20 -2.13 -6.96 -2.62
N THR A 21 -2.79 -8.10 -2.87
CA THR A 21 -3.07 -8.53 -4.25
C THR A 21 -4.10 -7.63 -4.91
N GLN A 22 -5.18 -7.32 -4.20
CA GLN A 22 -6.22 -6.41 -4.70
C GLN A 22 -5.71 -4.98 -4.82
N ALA A 23 -4.88 -4.52 -3.87
CA ALA A 23 -4.25 -3.21 -3.94
C ALA A 23 -3.37 -3.04 -5.17
N VAL A 24 -2.61 -4.07 -5.57
CA VAL A 24 -1.81 -4.06 -6.81
C VAL A 24 -2.70 -3.94 -8.04
N ILE A 25 -3.79 -4.70 -8.10
CA ILE A 25 -4.73 -4.68 -9.23
C ILE A 25 -5.39 -3.30 -9.35
N ARG A 26 -5.88 -2.75 -8.24
CA ARG A 26 -6.52 -1.42 -8.20
C ARG A 26 -5.54 -0.29 -8.47
N ALA A 27 -4.27 -0.45 -8.10
CA ALA A 27 -3.20 0.48 -8.43
C ALA A 27 -2.75 0.42 -9.91
N GLY A 28 -3.39 -0.42 -10.74
CA GLY A 28 -3.18 -0.48 -12.18
C GLY A 28 -1.98 -1.31 -12.62
N TYR A 29 -1.47 -2.21 -11.77
CA TYR A 29 -0.49 -3.21 -12.17
C TYR A 29 -1.15 -4.41 -12.86
N SER A 30 -0.33 -5.23 -13.53
CA SER A 30 -0.82 -6.46 -14.13
C SER A 30 -1.43 -7.40 -13.09
N THR A 31 -2.58 -7.97 -13.41
CA THR A 31 -3.21 -9.05 -12.63
C THR A 31 -2.33 -10.30 -12.60
N ASN A 32 -1.60 -10.55 -13.70
CA ASN A 32 -0.63 -11.63 -13.80
C ASN A 32 0.56 -11.34 -12.87
N GLY A 33 0.74 -12.19 -11.85
CA GLY A 33 1.79 -12.00 -10.85
C GLY A 33 1.47 -10.93 -9.80
N ALA A 34 0.21 -10.51 -9.65
CA ALA A 34 -0.19 -9.50 -8.65
C ALA A 34 0.26 -9.87 -7.22
N LYS A 35 0.20 -11.15 -6.85
CA LYS A 35 0.73 -11.66 -5.56
C LYS A 35 2.22 -11.39 -5.38
N VAL A 36 3.03 -11.67 -6.41
CA VAL A 36 4.49 -11.48 -6.38
C VAL A 36 4.82 -9.98 -6.35
N THR A 37 4.13 -9.19 -7.16
CA THR A 37 4.25 -7.72 -7.16
C THR A 37 3.89 -7.14 -5.79
N ALA A 38 2.81 -7.62 -5.17
CA ALA A 38 2.42 -7.18 -3.84
C ALA A 38 3.51 -7.50 -2.81
N HIS A 39 4.04 -8.72 -2.81
CA HIS A 39 5.15 -9.09 -1.92
C HIS A 39 6.39 -8.22 -2.14
N ARG A 40 6.75 -7.93 -3.40
CA ARG A 40 7.88 -7.05 -3.74
C ARG A 40 7.66 -5.61 -3.31
N LEU A 41 6.43 -5.10 -3.43
CA LEU A 41 6.09 -3.75 -2.97
C LEU A 41 6.10 -3.68 -1.44
N LEU A 42 5.53 -4.67 -0.75
CA LEU A 42 5.52 -4.74 0.71
C LEU A 42 6.90 -4.94 1.33
N THR A 43 7.88 -5.44 0.57
CA THR A 43 9.29 -5.54 1.00
C THR A 43 10.13 -4.31 0.61
N ASN A 44 9.58 -3.37 -0.16
CA ASN A 44 10.27 -2.14 -0.50
C ASN A 44 10.27 -1.17 0.70
N PRO A 45 11.45 -0.71 1.18
CA PRO A 45 11.54 0.16 2.36
C PRO A 45 10.73 1.45 2.24
N ASN A 46 10.66 2.07 1.06
CA ASN A 46 9.91 3.31 0.86
C ASN A 46 8.40 3.07 0.96
N VAL A 47 7.93 1.94 0.43
CA VAL A 47 6.51 1.54 0.53
C VAL A 47 6.16 1.20 1.97
N GLN A 48 7.00 0.44 2.66
CA GLN A 48 6.81 0.12 4.09
C GLN A 48 6.71 1.37 4.95
N ALA A 49 7.59 2.35 4.72
CA ALA A 49 7.56 3.61 5.44
C ALA A 49 6.23 4.37 5.21
N ALA A 50 5.73 4.40 3.98
CA ALA A 50 4.45 5.05 3.66
C ALA A 50 3.23 4.31 4.22
N VAL A 51 3.22 2.98 4.18
CA VAL A 51 2.18 2.16 4.83
C VAL A 51 2.16 2.44 6.33
N LYS A 52 3.32 2.42 7.00
CA LYS A 52 3.41 2.70 8.44
C LYS A 52 2.93 4.13 8.78
N ALA A 53 3.32 5.13 7.98
CA ALA A 53 2.86 6.49 8.13
C ALA A 53 1.33 6.63 7.90
N GLY A 54 0.76 5.86 6.97
CA GLY A 54 -0.68 5.78 6.74
C GLY A 54 -1.44 5.15 7.90
N GLN A 55 -0.95 4.00 8.39
CA GLN A 55 -1.54 3.32 9.55
C GLN A 55 -1.53 4.20 10.80
N ALA A 56 -0.43 4.93 11.05
CA ALA A 56 -0.34 5.86 12.18
C ALA A 56 -1.38 7.00 12.07
N ARG A 57 -1.63 7.51 10.86
CA ARG A 57 -2.66 8.53 10.62
C ARG A 57 -4.07 7.99 10.86
N ILE A 58 -4.36 6.78 10.38
CA ILE A 58 -5.67 6.13 10.57
C ILE A 58 -5.89 5.83 12.06
N ALA A 59 -4.89 5.27 12.75
CA ALA A 59 -4.97 4.98 14.18
C ALA A 59 -5.19 6.26 15.00
N LYS A 60 -4.45 7.34 14.70
CA LYS A 60 -4.66 8.64 15.36
C LYS A 60 -6.06 9.17 15.13
N ALA A 61 -6.65 8.98 13.95
CA ALA A 61 -8.02 9.42 13.66
C ALA A 61 -9.08 8.57 14.38
N ALA A 62 -8.83 7.26 14.55
CA ALA A 62 -9.72 6.34 15.24
C ALA A 62 -9.73 6.52 16.76
N ASP A 63 -8.64 7.01 17.35
CA ASP A 63 -8.51 7.28 18.79
C ASP A 63 -9.25 8.56 19.24
N VAL A 64 -9.71 9.40 18.30
CA VAL A 64 -10.45 10.65 18.60
C VAL A 64 -11.98 10.43 18.67
N SER A 65 -12.45 9.21 18.99
CA SER A 65 -13.89 8.87 19.07
C SER A 65 -14.29 8.34 20.43
#